data_AF-A0A7X7LY20-F1
#
_entry.id   AF-A0A7X7LY20-F1
#
_cell.length_a   1.000
_cell.length_b   1.000
_cell.length_c   1.000
_cell.angle_alpha   90.00
_cell.angle_beta   90.00
_cell.angle_gamma   90.00
#
_symmetry.space_group_name_H-M   'P 1'
#
loop_
_entity.id
_entity.type
_entity.pdbx_description
1 polymer ?
#
loop_
_entity_poly.entity_id
_entity_poly.type
_entity_poly.pdbx_seq_one_letter_code
_entity_poly.pdbx_strand_id
1 'polypeptide(L)'
;MTQDMAVAIGWLEQHPPAYTVVVVIGLGLVAWLANWMTKHILLRGLRRLLNAVVVGNDFELTPLRVVSRLSNVVPALVLMLGIRAVPALPAALVAVVENVSSAFIVLTVALALAEALNLLNALYRRRPDAHLRPIKGYIEVLKIAIYLVAAILVVASLIDRSPLILLSGLGAMAAVLMLIFQDTLLSLVASVQLSSNDMVRVGD
;
A
#
# COMPACT_ATOMS: atom_id res chain seq x y z
N MET A 1 39.28 -20.21 -11.82
CA MET A 1 38.22 -19.22 -11.54
C MET A 1 36.84 -19.84 -11.38
N THR A 2 36.26 -20.51 -12.39
CA THR A 2 34.94 -21.18 -12.23
C THR A 2 34.99 -22.47 -11.41
N GLN A 3 36.11 -23.21 -11.45
CA GLN A 3 36.30 -24.43 -10.64
C GLN A 3 36.52 -24.12 -9.15
N ASP A 4 37.23 -23.04 -8.82
CA ASP A 4 37.48 -22.65 -7.42
C ASP A 4 36.19 -22.21 -6.71
N MET A 5 35.28 -21.57 -7.46
CA MET A 5 33.94 -21.25 -6.96
C MET A 5 33.11 -22.50 -6.72
N ALA A 6 33.15 -23.49 -7.63
CA ALA A 6 32.42 -24.75 -7.46
C ALA A 6 32.90 -25.55 -6.24
N VAL A 7 34.20 -25.55 -5.96
CA VAL A 7 34.78 -26.21 -4.78
C VAL A 7 34.44 -25.47 -3.49
N ALA A 8 34.41 -24.12 -3.51
CA ALA A 8 33.97 -23.32 -2.37
C ALA A 8 32.48 -23.53 -2.05
N ILE A 9 31.63 -23.69 -3.08
CA ILE A 9 30.20 -24.02 -2.93
C ILE A 9 30.02 -25.42 -2.33
N GLY A 10 30.79 -26.42 -2.79
CA GLY A 10 30.76 -27.79 -2.25
C GLY A 10 31.26 -27.91 -0.81
N TRP A 11 32.17 -27.03 -0.37
CA TRP A 11 32.63 -26.96 1.03
C TRP A 11 31.60 -26.27 1.95
N LEU A 12 30.84 -25.32 1.39
CA LEU A 12 29.71 -24.66 2.06
C LEU A 12 28.47 -25.57 2.21
N GLU A 13 28.24 -26.50 1.28
CA GLU A 13 27.20 -27.54 1.40
C GLU A 13 27.46 -28.51 2.55
N GLN A 14 28.74 -28.72 2.94
CA GLN A 14 29.11 -29.57 4.06
C GLN A 14 28.88 -28.92 5.44
N HIS A 15 28.59 -27.61 5.50
CA HIS A 15 28.21 -26.88 6.72
C HIS A 15 26.88 -26.12 6.52
N PRO A 16 25.73 -26.80 6.74
CA PRO A 16 24.39 -26.26 6.52
C PRO A 16 24.11 -24.85 7.09
N PRO A 17 24.60 -24.44 8.28
CA PRO A 17 24.32 -23.09 8.77
C PRO A 17 25.17 -21.99 8.11
N ALA A 18 26.38 -22.29 7.63
CA ALA A 18 27.29 -21.27 7.08
C ALA A 18 26.80 -20.77 5.71
N TYR A 19 26.30 -21.67 4.87
CA TYR A 19 25.73 -21.33 3.58
C TYR A 19 24.45 -20.50 3.71
N THR A 20 23.56 -20.86 4.63
CA THR A 20 22.34 -20.09 4.92
C THR A 20 22.66 -18.68 5.42
N VAL A 21 23.67 -18.52 6.28
CA VAL A 21 24.11 -17.21 6.77
C VAL A 21 24.67 -16.35 5.63
N VAL A 22 25.50 -16.91 4.76
CA VAL A 22 26.05 -16.18 3.59
C VAL A 22 24.94 -15.72 2.65
N VAL A 23 23.96 -16.59 2.37
CA VAL A 23 22.86 -16.23 1.47
C VAL A 23 21.93 -15.20 2.13
N VAL A 24 21.60 -15.31 3.42
CA VAL A 24 20.79 -14.32 4.14
C VAL A 24 21.48 -12.94 4.19
N ILE A 25 22.80 -12.93 4.44
CA ILE A 25 23.60 -11.70 4.40
C ILE A 25 23.63 -11.12 2.99
N GLY A 26 23.79 -11.96 1.96
CA GLY A 26 23.73 -11.55 0.56
C GLY A 26 22.39 -10.93 0.20
N LEU A 27 21.29 -11.55 0.63
CA LEU A 27 19.92 -11.08 0.38
C LEU A 27 19.64 -9.77 1.11
N GLY A 28 20.10 -9.64 2.35
CA GLY A 28 20.06 -8.40 3.12
C GLY A 28 20.87 -7.28 2.45
N LEU A 29 22.05 -7.59 1.91
CA LEU A 29 22.86 -6.66 1.14
C LEU A 29 22.15 -6.23 -0.15
N VAL A 30 21.55 -7.15 -0.90
CA VAL A 30 20.79 -6.82 -2.12
C VAL A 30 19.56 -5.99 -1.79
N ALA A 31 18.83 -6.30 -0.72
CA ALA A 31 17.71 -5.50 -0.25
C ALA A 31 18.15 -4.09 0.20
N TRP A 32 19.27 -3.99 0.91
CA TRP A 32 19.86 -2.71 1.31
C TRP A 32 20.30 -1.90 0.10
N LEU A 33 20.98 -2.53 -0.86
CA LEU A 33 21.45 -1.89 -2.09
C LEU A 33 20.29 -1.46 -2.97
N ALA A 34 19.24 -2.27 -3.08
CA ALA A 34 18.01 -1.94 -3.76
C ALA A 34 17.32 -0.73 -3.12
N ASN A 35 17.17 -0.70 -1.78
CA ASN A 35 16.63 0.44 -1.04
C ASN A 35 17.47 1.71 -1.26
N TRP A 36 18.80 1.58 -1.21
CA TRP A 36 19.72 2.68 -1.45
C TRP A 36 19.62 3.21 -2.88
N MET A 37 19.75 2.36 -3.90
CA MET A 37 19.62 2.72 -5.31
C MET A 37 18.27 3.38 -5.60
N THR A 38 17.18 2.77 -5.14
CA THR A 38 15.82 3.25 -5.40
C THR A 38 15.63 4.65 -4.80
N LYS A 39 16.02 4.87 -3.54
CA LYS A 39 15.97 6.22 -2.94
C LYS A 39 16.92 7.20 -3.61
N HIS A 40 18.14 6.79 -3.95
CA HIS A 40 19.15 7.69 -4.50
C HIS A 40 18.82 8.13 -5.93
N ILE A 41 18.27 7.23 -6.75
CA ILE A 41 17.93 7.48 -8.16
C ILE A 41 16.56 8.15 -8.28
N LEU A 42 15.51 7.62 -7.65
CA LEU A 42 14.17 8.18 -7.78
C LEU A 42 14.03 9.54 -7.09
N LEU A 43 14.58 9.74 -5.89
CA LEU A 43 14.45 11.03 -5.18
C LEU A 43 15.34 12.13 -5.78
N ARG A 44 16.46 11.78 -6.44
CA ARG A 44 17.26 12.78 -7.20
C ARG A 44 16.64 13.05 -8.56
N GLY A 45 16.22 12.02 -9.29
CA GLY A 45 15.56 12.16 -10.60
C GLY A 45 14.29 12.99 -10.50
N LEU A 46 13.43 12.67 -9.52
CA LEU A 46 12.20 13.43 -9.28
C LEU A 46 12.48 14.88 -8.87
N ARG A 47 13.47 15.14 -7.99
CA ARG A 47 13.86 16.52 -7.67
C ARG A 47 14.36 17.30 -8.89
N ARG A 48 15.14 16.67 -9.77
CA ARG A 48 15.62 17.33 -10.99
C ARG A 48 14.49 17.63 -11.97
N LEU A 49 13.57 16.69 -12.18
CA LEU A 49 12.41 16.89 -13.05
C LEU A 49 11.45 17.93 -12.49
N LEU A 50 11.19 17.91 -11.18
CA LEU A 50 10.35 18.91 -10.51
C LEU A 50 10.95 20.32 -10.61
N ASN A 51 12.25 20.46 -10.37
CA ASN A 51 12.94 21.75 -10.50
C ASN A 51 13.02 22.23 -11.96
N ALA A 52 13.01 21.32 -12.93
CA ALA A 52 13.06 21.67 -14.36
C ALA A 52 11.69 22.06 -14.94
N VAL A 53 10.58 21.59 -14.34
CA VAL A 53 9.23 21.77 -14.88
C VAL A 53 8.45 22.91 -14.19
N VAL A 54 8.77 23.28 -12.94
CA VAL A 54 7.96 24.25 -12.19
C VAL A 54 8.82 25.32 -11.49
N VAL A 55 8.71 26.56 -11.97
CA VAL A 55 9.16 27.78 -11.29
C VAL A 55 8.05 28.21 -10.33
N GLY A 56 8.18 27.92 -9.03
CA GLY A 56 7.22 28.38 -8.02
C GLY A 56 7.38 27.67 -6.67
N ASN A 57 7.53 28.47 -5.62
CA ASN A 57 7.95 28.07 -4.27
C ASN A 57 6.97 27.16 -3.49
N ASP A 58 5.79 26.87 -4.05
CA ASP A 58 4.67 26.24 -3.33
C ASP A 58 4.38 24.78 -3.73
N PHE A 59 5.30 24.11 -4.45
CA PHE A 59 5.10 22.69 -4.77
C PHE A 59 5.19 21.86 -3.48
N GLU A 60 4.03 21.50 -2.93
CA GLU A 60 3.89 20.69 -1.73
C GLU A 60 4.77 19.43 -1.82
N LEU A 61 5.39 19.02 -0.70
CA LEU A 61 6.29 17.86 -0.57
C LEU A 61 5.65 16.49 -0.94
N THR A 62 4.41 16.50 -1.40
CA THR A 62 3.53 15.37 -1.71
C THR A 62 4.03 14.43 -2.83
N PRO A 63 4.57 14.89 -3.98
CA PRO A 63 5.08 14.00 -5.03
C PRO A 63 6.34 13.26 -4.58
N LEU A 64 7.19 13.92 -3.80
CA LEU A 64 8.36 13.32 -3.18
C LEU A 64 7.95 12.22 -2.19
N ARG A 65 6.82 12.37 -1.49
CA ARG A 65 6.26 11.35 -0.59
C ARG A 65 5.72 10.13 -1.34
N VAL A 66 4.97 10.31 -2.43
CA VAL A 66 4.46 9.17 -3.26
C VAL A 66 5.64 8.33 -3.74
N VAL A 67 6.63 8.98 -4.35
CA VAL A 67 7.80 8.29 -4.92
C VAL A 67 8.69 7.69 -3.82
N SER A 68 8.86 8.37 -2.68
CA SER A 68 9.59 7.82 -1.53
C SER A 68 8.90 6.58 -0.96
N ARG A 69 7.57 6.53 -0.93
CA ARG A 69 6.82 5.36 -0.47
C ARG A 69 6.99 4.21 -1.46
N LEU A 70 6.76 4.44 -2.76
CA LEU A 70 6.99 3.43 -3.80
C LEU A 70 8.43 2.90 -3.82
N SER A 71 9.39 3.74 -3.43
CA SER A 71 10.79 3.31 -3.34
C SER A 71 11.03 2.22 -2.30
N ASN A 72 10.19 2.12 -1.26
CA ASN A 72 10.28 1.06 -0.25
C ASN A 72 9.63 -0.26 -0.70
N VAL A 73 8.89 -0.27 -1.83
CA VAL A 73 8.31 -1.51 -2.41
C VAL A 73 9.39 -2.38 -3.03
N VAL A 74 10.39 -1.77 -3.67
CA VAL A 74 11.49 -2.47 -4.35
C VAL A 74 12.26 -3.41 -3.40
N PRO A 75 12.77 -2.97 -2.23
CA PRO A 75 13.46 -3.87 -1.31
C PRO A 75 12.54 -4.95 -0.75
N ALA A 76 11.25 -4.66 -0.53
CA ALA A 76 10.29 -5.68 -0.07
C ALA A 76 10.04 -6.76 -1.14
N LEU A 77 9.97 -6.40 -2.42
CA LEU A 77 9.88 -7.35 -3.53
C LEU A 77 11.14 -8.21 -3.64
N VAL A 78 12.32 -7.60 -3.47
CA VAL A 78 13.60 -8.32 -3.45
C VAL A 78 13.64 -9.33 -2.31
N LEU A 79 13.18 -8.96 -1.10
CA LEU A 79 13.09 -9.89 0.03
C LEU A 79 12.10 -11.02 -0.25
N MET A 80 10.91 -10.71 -0.77
CA MET A 80 9.86 -11.68 -1.08
C MET A 80 10.28 -12.70 -2.15
N LEU A 81 10.96 -12.27 -3.21
CA LEU A 81 11.42 -13.17 -4.27
C LEU A 81 12.73 -13.87 -3.90
N GLY A 82 13.63 -13.16 -3.20
CA GLY A 82 14.94 -13.65 -2.84
C GLY A 82 14.90 -14.72 -1.75
N ILE A 83 13.93 -14.66 -0.82
CA ILE A 83 13.86 -15.60 0.32
C ILE A 83 13.70 -17.06 -0.15
N ARG A 84 13.07 -17.28 -1.32
CA ARG A 84 12.94 -18.60 -1.96
C ARG A 84 14.25 -19.17 -2.52
N ALA A 85 15.22 -18.31 -2.80
CA ALA A 85 16.52 -18.71 -3.32
C ALA A 85 17.48 -19.15 -2.21
N VAL A 86 17.08 -19.05 -0.92
CA VAL A 86 17.89 -19.46 0.23
C VAL A 86 17.63 -20.92 0.59
N PRO A 87 18.59 -21.83 0.38
CA PRO A 87 18.43 -23.22 0.76
C PRO A 87 18.52 -23.37 2.29
N ALA A 88 17.90 -24.42 2.83
CA ALA A 88 17.94 -24.77 4.25
C ALA A 88 17.27 -23.79 5.26
N LEU A 89 16.38 -22.89 4.82
CA LEU A 89 15.50 -22.17 5.74
C LEU A 89 14.27 -23.02 6.12
N PRO A 90 13.78 -22.93 7.38
CA PRO A 90 12.51 -23.51 7.76
C PRO A 90 11.38 -22.94 6.88
N ALA A 91 10.55 -23.80 6.30
CA ALA A 91 9.45 -23.37 5.43
C ALA A 91 8.51 -22.35 6.11
N ALA A 92 8.32 -22.47 7.43
CA ALA A 92 7.55 -21.51 8.23
C ALA A 92 8.16 -20.09 8.21
N LEU A 93 9.49 -19.97 8.27
CA LEU A 93 10.16 -18.67 8.25
C LEU A 93 10.06 -18.01 6.87
N VAL A 94 10.19 -18.81 5.80
CA VAL A 94 10.02 -18.34 4.42
C VAL A 94 8.60 -17.80 4.21
N ALA A 95 7.58 -18.56 4.64
CA ALA A 95 6.19 -18.14 4.55
C ALA A 95 5.93 -16.83 5.34
N VAL A 96 6.44 -16.71 6.57
CA VAL A 96 6.30 -15.48 7.36
C VAL A 96 6.94 -14.28 6.66
N VAL A 97 8.15 -14.43 6.11
CA VAL A 97 8.83 -13.33 5.40
C VAL A 97 8.07 -12.94 4.13
N GLU A 98 7.58 -13.90 3.36
CA GLU A 98 6.77 -13.64 2.17
C GLU A 98 5.48 -12.89 2.53
N ASN A 99 4.76 -13.36 3.56
CA ASN A 99 3.49 -12.80 3.99
C ASN A 99 3.64 -11.38 4.54
N VAL A 100 4.66 -11.15 5.37
CA VAL A 100 4.96 -9.83 5.92
C VAL A 100 5.42 -8.88 4.81
N SER A 101 6.25 -9.35 3.87
CA SER A 101 6.70 -8.53 2.75
C SER A 101 5.55 -8.15 1.83
N SER A 102 4.68 -9.11 1.50
CA SER A 102 3.46 -8.88 0.71
C SER A 102 2.52 -7.89 1.39
N ALA A 103 2.24 -8.07 2.69
CA ALA A 103 1.45 -7.13 3.48
C ALA A 103 2.06 -5.72 3.48
N PHE A 104 3.37 -5.61 3.64
CA PHE A 104 4.09 -4.33 3.60
C PHE A 104 4.01 -3.65 2.23
N ILE A 105 4.13 -4.42 1.14
CA ILE A 105 3.99 -3.92 -0.24
C ILE A 105 2.58 -3.35 -0.44
N VAL A 106 1.54 -4.12 -0.11
CA VAL A 106 0.14 -3.70 -0.23
C VAL A 106 -0.11 -2.40 0.53
N LEU A 107 0.31 -2.33 1.80
CA LEU A 107 0.16 -1.14 2.64
C LEU A 107 0.87 0.07 2.04
N THR A 108 2.10 -0.12 1.55
CA THR A 108 2.91 0.94 0.95
C THR A 108 2.27 1.48 -0.33
N VAL A 109 1.73 0.60 -1.17
CA VAL A 109 1.01 0.99 -2.40
C VAL A 109 -0.27 1.75 -2.06
N ALA A 110 -1.06 1.28 -1.08
CA ALA A 110 -2.28 1.95 -0.65
C ALA A 110 -2.01 3.38 -0.14
N LEU A 111 -0.97 3.55 0.69
CA LEU A 111 -0.52 4.85 1.17
C LEU A 111 -0.01 5.75 0.03
N ALA A 112 0.66 5.18 -0.97
CA ALA A 112 1.12 5.93 -2.14
C ALA A 112 -0.07 6.41 -3.01
N LEU A 113 -1.09 5.57 -3.21
CA LEU A 113 -2.32 5.95 -3.91
C LEU A 113 -3.08 7.06 -3.19
N ALA A 114 -3.21 6.98 -1.86
CA ALA A 114 -3.84 8.03 -1.06
C ALA A 114 -3.11 9.38 -1.19
N GLU A 115 -1.78 9.37 -1.23
CA GLU A 115 -0.98 10.57 -1.43
C GLU A 115 -1.03 11.08 -2.88
N ALA A 116 -1.18 10.20 -3.88
CA ALA A 116 -1.42 10.59 -5.26
C ALA A 116 -2.78 11.31 -5.41
N LEU A 117 -3.82 10.83 -4.73
CA LEU A 117 -5.12 11.49 -4.68
C LEU A 117 -5.05 12.86 -3.97
N ASN A 118 -4.23 12.99 -2.94
CA ASN A 118 -3.95 14.28 -2.31
C ASN A 118 -3.32 15.27 -3.30
N LEU A 119 -2.34 14.81 -4.08
CA LEU A 119 -1.68 15.61 -5.10
C LEU A 119 -2.66 16.03 -6.21
N LEU A 120 -3.55 15.12 -6.63
CA LEU A 120 -4.60 15.41 -7.61
C LEU A 120 -5.55 16.50 -7.08
N ASN A 121 -5.95 16.42 -5.81
CA ASN A 121 -6.77 17.45 -5.17
C ASN A 121 -6.05 18.81 -5.12
N ALA A 122 -4.77 18.82 -4.74
CA ALA A 122 -3.97 20.04 -4.68
C ALA A 122 -3.84 20.70 -6.06
N LEU A 123 -3.62 19.90 -7.12
CA LEU A 123 -3.58 20.39 -8.50
C LEU A 123 -4.95 20.93 -8.95
N TYR A 124 -6.04 20.25 -8.58
CA TYR A 124 -7.40 20.70 -8.88
C TYR A 124 -7.70 22.06 -8.24
N ARG A 125 -7.33 22.25 -6.96
CA ARG A 125 -7.57 23.50 -6.21
C ARG A 125 -6.83 24.72 -6.76
N ARG A 126 -5.77 24.53 -7.55
CA ARG A 126 -5.04 25.63 -8.21
C ARG A 126 -5.79 26.22 -9.40
N ARG A 127 -6.83 25.54 -9.92
CA ARG A 127 -7.62 26.08 -11.03
C ARG A 127 -8.62 27.13 -10.52
N PRO A 128 -8.83 28.23 -11.27
CA PRO A 128 -9.74 29.30 -10.87
C PRO A 128 -11.17 28.81 -10.61
N ASP A 129 -11.62 27.79 -11.35
CA ASP A 129 -12.97 27.21 -11.24
C ASP A 129 -13.18 26.25 -10.05
N ALA A 130 -12.13 25.94 -9.28
CA ALA A 130 -12.17 24.89 -8.25
C ALA A 130 -13.08 25.21 -7.06
N HIS A 131 -13.41 26.49 -6.84
CA HIS A 131 -14.28 26.95 -5.76
C HIS A 131 -15.74 26.56 -5.97
N LEU A 132 -16.15 26.33 -7.22
CA LEU A 132 -17.53 26.04 -7.59
C LEU A 132 -17.91 24.56 -7.38
N ARG A 133 -16.94 23.65 -7.28
CA ARG A 133 -17.17 22.21 -7.10
C ARG A 133 -16.14 21.59 -6.14
N PRO A 134 -16.43 21.51 -4.83
CA PRO A 134 -15.50 20.90 -3.88
C PRO A 134 -15.42 19.38 -4.08
N ILE A 135 -14.33 18.90 -4.69
CA ILE A 135 -14.11 17.46 -4.92
C ILE A 135 -13.49 16.73 -3.72
N LYS A 136 -13.14 17.46 -2.64
CA LYS A 136 -12.43 16.89 -1.49
C LYS A 136 -13.20 15.73 -0.84
N GLY A 137 -14.52 15.85 -0.70
CA GLY A 137 -15.35 14.81 -0.11
C GLY A 137 -15.29 13.49 -0.90
N TYR A 138 -15.40 13.55 -2.23
CA TYR A 138 -15.29 12.38 -3.10
C TYR A 138 -13.91 11.71 -2.99
N ILE A 139 -12.84 12.51 -2.90
CA ILE A 139 -11.48 11.99 -2.72
C ILE A 139 -11.32 11.27 -1.37
N GLU A 140 -11.93 11.79 -0.31
CA GLU A 140 -11.91 11.13 1.00
C GLU A 140 -12.66 9.80 0.98
N VAL A 141 -13.84 9.75 0.37
CA VAL A 141 -14.59 8.48 0.19
C VAL A 141 -13.76 7.47 -0.59
N LEU A 142 -13.09 7.88 -1.67
CA LEU A 142 -12.24 6.99 -2.45
C LEU A 142 -11.03 6.48 -1.64
N LYS A 143 -10.42 7.33 -0.80
CA LYS A 143 -9.34 6.89 0.10
C LYS A 143 -9.82 5.87 1.12
N ILE A 144 -11.00 6.05 1.67
CA ILE A 144 -11.59 5.07 2.60
C ILE A 144 -11.74 3.72 1.89
N ALA A 145 -12.25 3.71 0.65
CA ALA A 145 -12.34 2.48 -0.14
C ALA A 145 -10.97 1.83 -0.38
N ILE A 146 -9.95 2.61 -0.74
CA ILE A 146 -8.57 2.12 -0.92
C ILE A 146 -8.03 1.50 0.37
N TYR A 147 -8.19 2.17 1.52
CA TYR A 147 -7.71 1.65 2.80
C TYR A 147 -8.46 0.40 3.24
N LEU A 148 -9.76 0.31 2.95
CA LEU A 148 -10.57 -0.86 3.26
C LEU A 148 -10.10 -2.08 2.46
N VAL A 149 -9.89 -1.91 1.15
CA VAL A 149 -9.32 -2.97 0.29
C VAL A 149 -7.92 -3.36 0.75
N ALA A 150 -7.07 -2.38 1.05
CA ALA A 150 -5.71 -2.63 1.53
C ALA A 150 -5.69 -3.41 2.85
N ALA A 151 -6.57 -3.06 3.80
CA ALA A 151 -6.69 -3.77 5.07
C ALA A 151 -7.07 -5.24 4.85
N ILE A 152 -8.03 -5.52 3.97
CA ILE A 152 -8.42 -6.89 3.63
C ILE A 152 -7.25 -7.65 3.01
N LEU A 153 -6.55 -7.05 2.05
CA LEU A 153 -5.39 -7.67 1.40
C LEU A 153 -4.24 -7.94 2.38
N VAL A 154 -3.98 -7.03 3.33
CA VAL A 154 -2.98 -7.21 4.39
C VAL A 154 -3.34 -8.39 5.28
N VAL A 155 -4.57 -8.45 5.78
CA VAL A 155 -5.05 -9.55 6.64
C VAL A 155 -5.05 -10.87 5.88
N ALA A 156 -5.49 -10.87 4.62
CA ALA A 156 -5.47 -12.04 3.74
C ALA A 156 -4.05 -12.58 3.57
N SER A 157 -3.09 -11.69 3.31
CA SER A 157 -1.68 -12.05 3.14
C SER A 157 -1.05 -12.56 4.44
N LEU A 158 -1.48 -12.10 5.61
CA LEU A 158 -0.93 -12.53 6.90
C LEU A 158 -1.45 -13.91 7.32
N ILE A 159 -2.69 -14.26 6.96
CA ILE A 159 -3.35 -15.51 7.37
C ILE A 159 -3.28 -16.59 6.27
N ASP A 160 -2.56 -16.32 5.16
CA ASP A 160 -2.50 -17.21 3.98
C ASP A 160 -3.88 -17.62 3.46
N ARG A 161 -4.83 -16.67 3.48
CA ARG A 161 -6.19 -16.89 2.96
C ARG A 161 -6.46 -16.00 1.77
N SER A 162 -7.30 -16.48 0.86
CA SER A 162 -7.63 -15.68 -0.31
C SER A 162 -8.42 -14.42 0.14
N PRO A 163 -8.06 -13.24 -0.37
CA PRO A 163 -8.76 -12.00 -0.02
C PRO A 163 -10.25 -12.05 -0.35
N LEU A 164 -10.62 -12.80 -1.39
CA LEU A 164 -12.00 -12.99 -1.82
C LEU A 164 -12.85 -13.71 -0.75
N ILE A 165 -12.27 -14.65 0.00
CA ILE A 165 -12.99 -15.31 1.10
C ILE A 165 -13.29 -14.31 2.21
N LEU A 166 -12.31 -13.48 2.59
CA LEU A 166 -12.52 -12.45 3.61
C LEU A 166 -13.51 -11.39 3.15
N LEU A 167 -13.41 -10.93 1.89
CA LEU A 167 -14.34 -9.98 1.29
C LEU A 167 -15.76 -10.56 1.23
N SER A 168 -15.90 -11.84 0.86
CA SER A 168 -17.17 -12.54 0.83
C SER A 168 -17.79 -12.67 2.22
N GLY A 169 -17.00 -13.04 3.24
CA GLY A 169 -17.47 -13.11 4.63
C GLY A 169 -17.89 -11.74 5.17
N LEU A 170 -17.08 -10.70 4.95
CA LEU A 170 -17.39 -9.33 5.37
C LEU A 170 -18.65 -8.80 4.64
N GLY A 171 -18.76 -9.07 3.34
CA GLY A 171 -19.92 -8.70 2.52
C GLY A 171 -21.19 -9.45 2.93
N ALA A 172 -21.09 -10.74 3.26
CA ALA A 172 -22.20 -11.52 3.78
C ALA A 172 -22.68 -10.97 5.15
N MET A 173 -21.75 -10.67 6.05
CA MET A 173 -22.07 -10.02 7.33
C MET A 173 -22.71 -8.65 7.12
N ALA A 174 -22.18 -7.83 6.19
CA ALA A 174 -22.76 -6.52 5.87
C ALA A 174 -24.18 -6.64 5.28
N ALA A 175 -24.44 -7.63 4.43
CA ALA A 175 -25.77 -7.91 3.89
C ALA A 175 -26.74 -8.37 4.99
N VAL A 176 -26.30 -9.24 5.90
CA VAL A 176 -27.12 -9.67 7.05
C VAL A 176 -27.42 -8.48 7.97
N LEU A 177 -26.43 -7.65 8.29
CA LEU A 177 -26.64 -6.43 9.08
C LEU A 177 -27.59 -5.46 8.37
N MET A 178 -27.46 -5.30 7.05
CA MET A 178 -28.38 -4.49 6.25
C MET A 178 -29.81 -5.02 6.33
N LEU A 179 -30.00 -6.34 6.27
CA LEU A 179 -31.32 -6.97 6.42
C LEU A 179 -31.93 -6.72 7.81
N ILE A 180 -31.13 -6.85 8.87
CA ILE A 180 -31.60 -6.64 10.25
C ILE A 180 -31.94 -5.16 10.50
N PHE A 181 -31.15 -4.24 9.96
CA PHE A 181 -31.31 -2.80 10.17
C PHE A 181 -32.10 -2.10 9.07
N GLN A 182 -32.70 -2.82 8.13
CA GLN A 182 -33.36 -2.24 6.96
C GLN A 182 -34.41 -1.19 7.35
N ASP A 183 -35.29 -1.51 8.29
CA ASP A 183 -36.36 -0.59 8.74
C ASP A 183 -35.80 0.63 9.49
N THR A 184 -34.73 0.43 10.28
CA THR A 184 -34.06 1.53 10.97
C THR A 184 -33.36 2.48 10.01
N LEU A 185 -32.76 1.96 8.92
CA LEU A 185 -32.16 2.78 7.86
C LEU A 185 -33.22 3.55 7.07
N LEU A 186 -34.37 2.95 6.77
CA LEU A 186 -35.49 3.62 6.11
C LEU A 186 -36.04 4.77 6.96
N SER A 187 -36.19 4.58 8.27
CA SER A 187 -36.61 5.64 9.21
C SER A 187 -35.59 6.78 9.31
N LEU A 188 -34.28 6.45 9.32
CA LEU A 188 -33.22 7.46 9.32
C LEU A 188 -33.25 8.29 8.04
N VAL A 189 -33.38 7.65 6.87
CA VAL A 189 -33.47 8.35 5.58
C VAL A 189 -34.74 9.22 5.53
N ALA A 190 -35.88 8.73 6.01
CA ALA A 190 -37.11 9.51 6.09
C ALA A 190 -36.95 10.75 6.98
N SER A 191 -36.30 10.62 8.15
CA SER A 191 -36.00 11.74 9.05
C SER A 191 -35.06 12.78 8.39
N VAL A 192 -33.99 12.34 7.72
CA VAL A 192 -33.07 13.24 7.01
C VAL A 192 -33.77 13.93 5.84
N GLN A 193 -34.63 13.21 5.11
CA GLN A 193 -35.43 13.79 4.02
C GLN A 193 -36.43 14.83 4.55
N LEU A 194 -37.13 14.55 5.66
CA LEU A 194 -38.04 15.50 6.31
C LEU A 194 -37.31 16.71 6.91
N SER A 195 -36.09 16.55 7.43
CA SER A 195 -35.29 17.66 7.96
C SER A 195 -34.61 18.49 6.86
N SER A 196 -34.25 17.86 5.74
CA SER A 196 -33.62 18.55 4.61
C SER A 196 -34.64 19.24 3.71
N ASN A 197 -35.87 18.75 3.72
CA ASN A 197 -36.99 19.31 2.98
C ASN A 197 -37.89 20.01 4.01
N ASP A 198 -37.65 21.30 4.24
CA ASP A 198 -38.22 22.18 5.27
C ASP A 198 -39.78 22.30 5.18
N MET A 199 -40.49 21.18 5.31
CA MET A 199 -41.95 21.07 5.14
C MET A 199 -42.74 21.26 6.44
N VAL A 200 -42.07 21.55 7.56
CA VAL A 200 -42.76 21.86 8.83
C VAL A 200 -42.23 23.17 9.38
N ARG A 201 -42.89 24.25 8.96
CA ARG A 201 -42.78 25.54 9.61
C ARG A 201 -43.58 25.45 10.90
N VAL A 202 -42.92 25.61 12.06
CA VAL A 202 -43.60 25.59 13.37
C VAL A 202 -44.55 26.78 13.43
N GLY A 203 -45.86 26.55 13.31
CA GLY A 203 -46.88 27.57 13.51
C GLY A 203 -48.01 27.71 12.49
N ASP A 204 -48.21 26.78 11.55
CA ASP A 204 -49.47 26.62 10.76
C ASP A 204 -50.25 25.37 11.23
#